data_AF-A0A928VKB9-F1
#
_entry.id   AF-A0A928VKB9-F1
#
_cell.length_a   1.000
_cell.length_b   1.000
_cell.length_c   1.000
_cell.angle_alpha   90.00
_cell.angle_beta   90.00
_cell.angle_gamma   90.00
#
_symmetry.space_group_name_H-M   'P 1'
#
loop_
_entity.id
_entity.type
_entity.pdbx_description
1 polymer ?
#
loop_
_entity_poly.entity_id
_entity_poly.type
_entity_poly.pdbx_seq_one_letter_code
_entity_poly.pdbx_strand_id
1 'polypeptide(L)'
;MEKVNFDPHMPQVDIWPDMEKTFISARQAASNPDKPTMAIVTPGHRIVVPIPVGKATSDQRQSKRYANLQEIISGSASQNISVIAMTEVAAGLQDRLTPDALPYTGSRAIPFFGYLMAIGSLGHSILVFEGHSSTLKMGCRGADVLVVDGGMIPFLQSDWITVSRSVMQGGREIIVFQRDQRIEKL
;
A
#
# COMPACT_ATOMS: atom_id res chain seq x y z
N MET A 1 -20.26 -9.54 18.74
CA MET A 1 -19.21 -8.90 17.94
C MET A 1 -19.82 -8.45 16.64
N GLU A 2 -19.64 -7.19 16.29
CA GLU A 2 -19.99 -6.68 14.97
C GLU A 2 -19.15 -7.43 13.91
N LYS A 3 -19.78 -7.82 12.80
CA LYS A 3 -19.11 -8.59 11.75
C LYS A 3 -18.16 -7.65 11.01
N VAL A 4 -16.87 -7.98 10.98
CA VAL A 4 -15.87 -7.20 10.24
C VAL A 4 -16.23 -7.15 8.75
N ASN A 5 -16.32 -5.95 8.18
CA ASN A 5 -16.57 -5.72 6.76
C ASN A 5 -15.25 -5.74 5.97
N PHE A 6 -15.18 -6.57 4.93
CA PHE A 6 -14.02 -6.67 4.04
C PHE A 6 -14.33 -6.18 2.61
N ASP A 7 -15.56 -5.72 2.36
CA ASP A 7 -15.96 -5.18 1.08
C ASP A 7 -15.26 -3.82 0.87
N PRO A 8 -14.85 -3.48 -0.36
CA PRO A 8 -14.21 -2.20 -0.61
C PRO A 8 -15.14 -1.05 -0.20
N HIS A 9 -14.60 -0.10 0.55
CA HIS A 9 -15.28 1.14 0.89
C HIS A 9 -14.24 2.19 1.27
N MET A 10 -14.64 3.46 1.19
CA MET A 10 -13.83 4.57 1.66
C MET A 10 -14.39 5.09 2.99
N PRO A 11 -13.59 5.09 4.07
CA PRO A 11 -14.01 5.66 5.34
C PRO A 11 -14.12 7.18 5.22
N GLN A 12 -14.95 7.79 6.08
CA GLN A 12 -14.95 9.24 6.25
C GLN A 12 -13.63 9.67 6.89
N VAL A 13 -13.00 10.71 6.35
CA VAL A 13 -11.71 11.21 6.81
C VAL A 13 -11.85 12.64 7.32
N ASP A 14 -11.60 12.82 8.62
CA ASP A 14 -11.45 14.16 9.20
C ASP A 14 -10.09 14.76 8.80
N ILE A 15 -10.12 15.96 8.22
CA ILE A 15 -8.89 16.73 7.95
C ILE A 15 -8.38 17.32 9.25
N TRP A 16 -7.07 17.20 9.50
CA TRP A 16 -6.44 17.72 10.70
C TRP A 16 -5.03 18.26 10.41
N PRO A 17 -4.48 19.18 11.24
CA PRO A 17 -3.33 20.00 10.86
C PRO A 17 -2.02 19.27 10.54
N ASP A 18 -1.75 18.11 11.12
CA ASP A 18 -0.46 17.39 10.93
C ASP A 18 -0.56 16.15 10.05
N MET A 19 -1.64 16.01 9.28
CA MET A 19 -1.85 14.87 8.38
C MET A 19 -0.66 14.64 7.42
N GLU A 20 -0.06 15.70 6.88
CA GLU A 20 1.11 15.59 6.01
C GLU A 20 2.35 15.03 6.74
N LYS A 21 2.51 15.36 8.03
CA LYS A 21 3.61 14.82 8.85
C LYS A 21 3.48 13.31 9.01
N THR A 22 2.26 12.78 9.17
CA THR A 22 2.02 11.32 9.18
C THR A 22 2.55 10.66 7.91
N PHE A 23 2.24 11.21 6.73
CA PHE A 23 2.71 10.66 5.46
C PHE A 23 4.23 10.76 5.29
N ILE A 24 4.85 11.84 5.77
CA ILE A 24 6.32 11.97 5.82
C ILE A 24 6.93 10.87 6.69
N SER A 25 6.43 10.69 7.92
CA SER A 25 6.91 9.66 8.84
C SER A 25 6.69 8.25 8.30
N ALA A 26 5.55 8.00 7.63
CA ALA A 26 5.27 6.70 7.01
C ALA A 26 6.25 6.37 5.88
N ARG A 27 6.56 7.33 4.99
CA ARG A 27 7.59 7.16 3.96
C ARG A 27 8.97 6.91 4.57
N GLN A 28 9.36 7.66 5.59
CA GLN A 28 10.64 7.48 6.27
C GLN A 28 10.76 6.07 6.89
N ALA A 29 9.69 5.59 7.53
CA ALA A 29 9.64 4.24 8.06
C ALA A 29 9.79 3.17 6.96
N ALA A 30 9.09 3.35 5.83
CA ALA A 30 9.14 2.42 4.70
C ALA A 30 10.46 2.44 3.90
N SER A 31 11.24 3.52 4.03
CA SER A 31 12.49 3.73 3.29
C SER A 31 13.74 3.26 4.03
N ASN A 32 13.61 2.63 5.20
CA ASN A 32 14.75 2.16 5.97
C ASN A 32 15.30 0.82 5.40
N PRO A 33 16.50 0.80 4.80
CA PRO A 33 17.06 -0.42 4.18
C PRO A 33 17.55 -1.46 5.20
N ASP A 34 17.83 -1.03 6.44
CA ASP A 34 18.27 -1.91 7.52
C ASP A 34 17.08 -2.64 8.16
N LYS A 35 15.90 -2.02 8.11
CA LYS A 35 14.65 -2.55 8.62
C LYS A 35 13.56 -2.44 7.54
N PRO A 36 13.59 -3.29 6.48
CA PRO A 36 12.59 -3.24 5.43
C PRO A 36 11.20 -3.34 6.07
N THR A 37 10.38 -2.35 5.79
CA THR A 37 9.09 -2.16 6.45
C THR A 37 8.10 -1.66 5.40
N MET A 38 6.90 -2.21 5.42
CA MET A 38 5.76 -1.59 4.76
C MET A 38 5.03 -0.73 5.78
N ALA A 39 4.76 0.53 5.43
CA ALA A 39 4.03 1.45 6.29
C ALA A 39 2.56 1.50 5.84
N ILE A 40 1.64 1.24 6.77
CA ILE A 40 0.20 1.38 6.51
C ILE A 40 -0.30 2.61 7.28
N VAL A 41 -0.89 3.56 6.57
CA VAL A 41 -1.58 4.70 7.16
C VAL A 41 -3.05 4.31 7.34
N THR A 42 -3.51 4.30 8.58
CA THR A 42 -4.90 3.96 8.90
C THR A 42 -5.86 5.06 8.47
N PRO A 43 -7.17 4.75 8.35
CA PRO A 43 -8.20 5.75 8.14
C PRO A 43 -8.17 6.87 9.18
N GLY A 44 -8.43 8.10 8.72
CA GLY A 44 -8.23 9.32 9.53
C GLY A 44 -6.76 9.71 9.71
N HIS A 45 -5.82 8.91 9.18
CA HIS A 45 -4.39 9.21 9.04
C HIS A 45 -3.65 9.50 10.34
N ARG A 46 -4.09 8.91 11.45
CA ARG A 46 -3.50 9.17 12.78
C ARG A 46 -2.43 8.15 13.19
N ILE A 47 -2.49 6.95 12.63
CA ILE A 47 -1.60 5.85 13.02
C ILE A 47 -0.85 5.37 11.79
N VAL A 48 0.47 5.31 11.92
CA VAL A 48 1.34 4.57 11.00
C VAL A 48 1.60 3.22 11.62
N VAL A 49 1.21 2.16 10.92
CA VAL A 49 1.46 0.78 11.32
C VAL A 49 2.64 0.25 10.52
N PRO A 50 3.81 0.04 11.17
CA PRO A 50 4.94 -0.60 10.53
C PRO A 50 4.71 -2.11 10.46
N ILE A 51 4.77 -2.67 9.25
CA ILE A 51 4.76 -4.10 9.00
C ILE A 51 6.19 -4.50 8.58
N PRO A 52 6.96 -5.20 9.44
CA PRO A 52 8.28 -5.69 9.08
C PRO A 52 8.22 -6.59 7.86
N VAL A 53 9.12 -6.35 6.91
CA VAL A 53 9.30 -7.14 5.70
C VAL A 53 10.65 -7.84 5.81
N GLY A 54 10.67 -9.16 5.60
CA GLY A 54 11.94 -9.90 5.54
C GLY A 54 12.73 -9.54 4.28
N LYS A 55 14.05 -9.70 4.29
CA LYS A 55 14.86 -9.58 3.06
C LYS A 55 14.75 -10.87 2.25
N ALA A 56 14.51 -10.76 0.95
CA ALA A 56 14.50 -11.92 0.07
C ALA A 56 15.90 -12.57 0.00
N THR A 57 15.96 -13.89 0.12
CA THR A 57 17.20 -14.67 -0.08
C THR A 57 17.65 -14.64 -1.54
N SER A 58 18.90 -15.02 -1.81
CA SER A 58 19.43 -15.12 -3.17
C SER A 58 18.57 -16.05 -4.04
N ASP A 59 18.20 -17.22 -3.52
CA ASP A 59 17.35 -18.19 -4.22
C ASP A 59 15.96 -17.63 -4.52
N GLN A 60 15.37 -16.90 -3.56
CA GLN A 60 14.08 -16.25 -3.77
C GLN A 60 14.16 -15.22 -4.90
N ARG A 61 15.21 -14.37 -4.91
CA ARG A 61 15.42 -13.35 -5.95
C ARG A 61 15.59 -13.94 -7.35
N GLN A 62 16.17 -15.13 -7.46
CA GLN A 62 16.38 -15.84 -8.72
C GLN A 62 15.16 -16.67 -9.16
N SER A 63 14.16 -16.83 -8.30
CA SER A 63 12.98 -17.62 -8.62
C SER A 63 12.11 -16.92 -9.68
N LYS A 64 11.45 -17.72 -10.53
CA LYS A 64 10.49 -17.23 -11.53
C LYS A 64 9.38 -16.35 -10.92
N ARG A 65 8.98 -16.64 -9.67
CA ARG A 65 7.98 -15.84 -8.94
C ARG A 65 8.44 -14.40 -8.74
N TYR A 66 9.70 -14.19 -8.34
CA TYR A 66 10.24 -12.85 -8.12
C TYR A 66 10.58 -12.15 -9.44
N ALA A 67 11.00 -12.90 -10.47
CA ALA A 67 11.17 -12.36 -11.82
C ALA A 67 9.85 -11.76 -12.35
N ASN A 68 8.73 -12.50 -12.25
CA ASN A 68 7.42 -11.99 -12.66
C ASN A 68 7.00 -10.73 -11.86
N LEU A 69 7.38 -10.61 -10.59
CA LEU A 69 7.09 -9.42 -9.78
C LEU A 69 7.90 -8.20 -10.20
N GLN A 70 9.15 -8.40 -10.59
CA GLN A 70 10.00 -7.36 -11.17
C GLN A 70 9.53 -6.95 -12.56
N GLU A 71 8.82 -7.81 -13.30
CA GLU A 71 8.18 -7.41 -14.56
C GLU A 71 6.92 -6.57 -14.32
N ILE A 72 6.18 -6.87 -13.25
CA ILE A 72 5.00 -6.07 -12.85
C ILE A 72 5.46 -4.65 -12.47
N ILE A 73 6.45 -4.56 -11.59
CA ILE A 73 7.02 -3.31 -11.10
C ILE A 73 8.20 -2.92 -12.01
N SER A 74 7.98 -2.07 -13.01
CA SER A 74 8.91 -1.83 -14.13
C SER A 74 10.21 -1.11 -13.71
N GLY A 75 11.12 -1.79 -13.01
CA GLY A 75 12.36 -1.18 -12.53
C GLY A 75 13.37 -2.17 -11.95
N SER A 76 14.66 -1.92 -12.24
CA SER A 76 15.78 -2.67 -11.68
C SER A 76 16.34 -2.06 -10.38
N ALA A 77 15.85 -0.88 -9.99
CA ALA A 77 16.26 -0.15 -8.79
C ALA A 77 15.17 -0.18 -7.71
N SER A 78 15.54 0.10 -6.46
CA SER A 78 14.55 0.34 -5.39
C SER A 78 13.65 1.51 -5.78
N GLN A 79 12.35 1.36 -5.54
CA GLN A 79 11.32 2.34 -5.90
C GLN A 79 10.46 2.65 -4.68
N ASN A 80 9.98 3.88 -4.63
CA ASN A 80 8.93 4.34 -3.73
C ASN A 80 7.58 3.94 -4.32
N ILE A 81 6.89 3.01 -3.67
CA ILE A 81 5.61 2.47 -4.11
C ILE A 81 4.53 2.95 -3.15
N SER A 82 3.59 3.71 -3.69
CA SER A 82 2.35 4.04 -2.98
C SER A 82 1.26 3.07 -3.37
N VAL A 83 0.42 2.70 -2.41
CA VAL A 83 -0.65 1.72 -2.58
C VAL A 83 -1.96 2.30 -2.07
N ILE A 84 -2.98 2.31 -2.93
CA ILE A 84 -4.37 2.60 -2.56
C ILE A 84 -5.07 1.26 -2.28
N ALA A 85 -5.42 1.02 -1.02
CA ALA A 85 -6.14 -0.17 -0.59
C ALA A 85 -6.91 0.10 0.70
N MET A 86 -7.79 -0.82 1.11
CA MET A 86 -8.52 -0.67 2.36
C MET A 86 -7.59 -0.82 3.57
N THR A 87 -7.46 0.23 4.40
CA THR A 87 -6.54 0.27 5.54
C THR A 87 -7.22 0.27 6.92
N GLU A 88 -8.54 0.06 6.98
CA GLU A 88 -9.28 0.01 8.24
C GLU A 88 -8.71 -1.01 9.22
N VAL A 89 -8.39 -0.53 10.43
CA VAL A 89 -7.80 -1.30 11.52
C VAL A 89 -8.71 -2.46 11.94
N ALA A 90 -10.02 -2.22 11.98
CA ALA A 90 -11.01 -3.24 12.29
C ALA A 90 -11.02 -4.39 11.27
N ALA A 91 -10.53 -4.16 10.04
CA ALA A 91 -10.46 -5.12 8.95
C ALA A 91 -9.10 -5.81 8.77
N GLY A 92 -8.09 -5.55 9.62
CA GLY A 92 -6.76 -6.16 9.42
C GLY A 92 -5.72 -6.04 10.55
N LEU A 93 -6.05 -5.43 11.70
CA LEU A 93 -5.12 -5.21 12.81
C LEU A 93 -5.51 -5.91 14.13
N GLN A 94 -6.64 -6.61 14.15
CA GLN A 94 -7.08 -7.41 15.31
C GLN A 94 -5.98 -8.36 15.80
N ASP A 95 -5.18 -8.90 14.88
CA ASP A 95 -4.21 -9.96 15.14
C ASP A 95 -2.95 -9.48 15.87
N ARG A 96 -2.73 -8.16 15.99
CA ARG A 96 -1.65 -7.58 16.83
C ARG A 96 -2.12 -7.06 18.18
N LEU A 97 -3.42 -6.86 18.36
CA LEU A 97 -4.01 -6.35 19.59
C LEU A 97 -4.75 -7.44 20.39
N THR A 98 -4.95 -8.62 19.81
CA THR A 98 -5.54 -9.79 20.48
C THR A 98 -4.67 -11.05 20.26
N PRO A 99 -4.19 -11.73 21.33
CA PRO A 99 -3.31 -12.89 21.24
C PRO A 99 -3.88 -14.10 20.47
N ASP A 100 -5.21 -14.20 20.34
CA ASP A 100 -5.91 -15.35 19.78
C ASP A 100 -6.53 -15.11 18.39
N ALA A 101 -6.29 -13.93 17.81
CA ALA A 101 -6.85 -13.61 16.50
C ALA A 101 -6.07 -14.29 15.35
N LEU A 102 -6.80 -14.71 14.32
CA LEU A 102 -6.27 -15.47 13.19
C LEU A 102 -5.11 -14.72 12.52
N PRO A 103 -4.02 -15.37 12.05
CA PRO A 103 -2.85 -14.67 11.54
C PRO A 103 -3.20 -13.69 10.40
N TYR A 104 -2.91 -12.40 10.63
CA TYR A 104 -2.99 -11.26 9.72
C TYR A 104 -4.03 -11.38 8.60
N THR A 105 -5.27 -10.98 8.90
CA THR A 105 -6.40 -10.85 7.96
C THR A 105 -6.22 -9.77 6.89
N GLY A 106 -5.11 -9.03 6.84
CA GLY A 106 -4.85 -8.02 5.82
C GLY A 106 -4.85 -8.54 4.37
N SER A 107 -4.74 -9.85 4.15
CA SER A 107 -5.00 -10.48 2.84
C SER A 107 -6.46 -10.39 2.39
N ARG A 108 -7.42 -10.24 3.32
CA ARG A 108 -8.84 -10.09 3.02
C ARG A 108 -9.21 -8.65 2.69
N ALA A 109 -8.56 -7.68 3.35
CA ALA A 109 -8.72 -6.26 3.07
C ALA A 109 -7.92 -5.80 1.84
N ILE A 110 -6.72 -6.37 1.66
CA ILE A 110 -5.80 -6.09 0.56
C ILE A 110 -5.49 -7.43 -0.14
N PRO A 111 -6.26 -7.79 -1.18
CA PRO A 111 -6.16 -9.12 -1.83
C PRO A 111 -4.75 -9.47 -2.35
N PHE A 112 -3.93 -8.45 -2.66
CA PHE A 112 -2.56 -8.59 -3.17
C PHE A 112 -1.49 -8.34 -2.10
N PHE A 113 -1.83 -8.39 -0.81
CA PHE A 113 -0.89 -8.14 0.29
C PHE A 113 0.39 -9.01 0.20
N GLY A 114 0.25 -10.28 -0.16
CA GLY A 114 1.38 -11.18 -0.34
C GLY A 114 2.35 -10.74 -1.45
N TYR A 115 1.84 -10.07 -2.50
CA TYR A 115 2.68 -9.45 -3.52
C TYR A 115 3.40 -8.22 -2.97
N LEU A 116 2.73 -7.38 -2.17
CA LEU A 116 3.38 -6.24 -1.51
C LEU A 116 4.52 -6.69 -0.60
N MET A 117 4.32 -7.75 0.20
CA MET A 117 5.39 -8.31 1.04
C MET A 117 6.59 -8.80 0.22
N ALA A 118 6.35 -9.46 -0.91
CA ALA A 118 7.40 -9.93 -1.80
C ALA A 118 8.10 -8.78 -2.56
N ILE A 119 7.38 -7.72 -2.89
CA ILE A 119 7.96 -6.50 -3.47
C ILE A 119 8.81 -5.78 -2.43
N GLY A 120 8.33 -5.62 -1.20
CA GLY A 120 9.11 -5.00 -0.12
C GLY A 120 10.39 -5.79 0.20
N SER A 121 10.33 -7.13 0.12
CA SER A 121 11.50 -7.98 0.40
C SER A 121 12.60 -7.87 -0.66
N LEU A 122 12.27 -7.39 -1.86
CA LEU A 122 13.23 -7.02 -2.90
C LEU A 122 13.97 -5.72 -2.61
N GLY A 123 13.47 -4.90 -1.69
CA GLY A 123 14.08 -3.63 -1.28
C GLY A 123 13.29 -2.39 -1.72
N HIS A 124 12.06 -2.53 -2.21
CA HIS A 124 11.18 -1.40 -2.51
C HIS A 124 10.54 -0.85 -1.22
N SER A 125 10.29 0.46 -1.19
CA SER A 125 9.61 1.13 -0.09
C SER A 125 8.12 1.15 -0.35
N ILE A 126 7.31 0.66 0.60
CA ILE A 126 5.86 0.52 0.40
C ILE A 126 5.09 1.34 1.43
N LEU A 127 4.27 2.24 0.92
CA LEU A 127 3.32 3.04 1.69
C LEU A 127 1.90 2.68 1.26
N VAL A 128 1.06 2.23 2.20
CA VAL A 128 -0.35 1.90 1.95
C VAL A 128 -1.25 2.93 2.62
N PHE A 129 -2.28 3.39 1.90
CA PHE A 129 -3.32 4.30 2.39
C PHE A 129 -4.61 4.06 1.61
N GLU A 130 -5.72 4.69 2.02
CA GLU A 130 -7.07 4.44 1.50
C GLU A 130 -7.41 5.16 0.21
N GLY A 131 -6.66 6.21 -0.16
CA GLY A 131 -6.88 6.96 -1.40
C GLY A 131 -7.91 8.11 -1.33
N HIS A 132 -8.36 8.51 -0.13
CA HIS A 132 -9.32 9.60 0.05
C HIS A 132 -8.85 10.90 -0.64
N SER A 133 -9.78 11.71 -1.16
CA SER A 133 -9.46 12.89 -1.98
C SER A 133 -8.59 13.91 -1.26
N SER A 134 -8.84 14.12 0.05
CA SER A 134 -8.05 15.01 0.90
C SER A 134 -6.59 14.56 1.08
N THR A 135 -6.29 13.28 0.87
CA THR A 135 -4.96 12.70 1.11
C THR A 135 -4.29 12.10 -0.10
N LEU A 136 -4.99 12.02 -1.23
CA LEU A 136 -4.45 11.45 -2.46
C LEU A 136 -3.11 12.06 -2.86
N LYS A 137 -3.00 13.40 -2.81
CA LYS A 137 -1.73 14.09 -3.09
C LYS A 137 -0.64 13.75 -2.07
N MET A 138 -0.98 13.64 -0.80
CA MET A 138 0.00 13.32 0.25
C MET A 138 0.49 11.88 0.15
N GLY A 139 -0.41 10.94 -0.14
CA GLY A 139 -0.10 9.53 -0.31
C GLY A 139 0.69 9.23 -1.59
N CYS A 140 0.45 9.94 -2.69
CA CYS A 140 1.15 9.70 -3.97
C CYS A 140 2.44 10.52 -4.13
N ARG A 141 2.71 11.49 -3.24
CA ARG A 141 3.86 12.40 -3.40
C ARG A 141 5.20 11.64 -3.39
N GLY A 142 5.98 11.82 -4.46
CA GLY A 142 7.29 11.21 -4.61
C GLY A 142 7.27 9.69 -4.83
N ALA A 143 6.10 9.10 -5.12
CA ALA A 143 6.04 7.71 -5.53
C ALA A 143 6.51 7.56 -6.98
N ASP A 144 7.28 6.51 -7.25
CA ASP A 144 7.68 6.09 -8.60
C ASP A 144 6.57 5.27 -9.28
N VAL A 145 5.86 4.47 -8.47
CA VAL A 145 4.76 3.60 -8.89
C VAL A 145 3.59 3.78 -7.93
N LEU A 146 2.38 3.86 -8.48
CA LEU A 146 1.13 3.81 -7.72
C LEU A 146 0.42 2.50 -8.01
N VAL A 147 0.22 1.68 -6.98
CA VAL A 147 -0.57 0.45 -7.04
C VAL A 147 -1.97 0.73 -6.49
N VAL A 148 -3.02 0.25 -7.15
CA VAL A 148 -4.41 0.51 -6.76
C VAL A 148 -5.17 -0.80 -6.67
N ASP A 149 -5.84 -1.06 -5.55
CA ASP A 149 -6.90 -2.07 -5.47
C ASP A 149 -8.06 -1.63 -6.37
N GLY A 150 -8.37 -2.42 -7.40
CA GLY A 150 -9.46 -2.14 -8.33
C GLY A 150 -10.80 -1.96 -7.62
N GLY A 151 -11.01 -2.63 -6.48
CA GLY A 151 -12.20 -2.44 -5.64
C GLY A 151 -12.32 -1.04 -5.04
N MET A 152 -11.22 -0.29 -4.89
CA MET A 152 -11.23 1.06 -4.33
C MET A 152 -11.52 2.14 -5.37
N ILE A 153 -11.39 1.86 -6.67
CA ILE A 153 -11.57 2.82 -7.77
C ILE A 153 -12.93 3.55 -7.72
N PRO A 154 -14.08 2.88 -7.47
CA PRO A 154 -15.37 3.55 -7.40
C PRO A 154 -15.49 4.64 -6.34
N PHE A 155 -14.59 4.65 -5.35
CA PHE A 155 -14.59 5.61 -4.25
C PHE A 155 -13.56 6.73 -4.41
N LEU A 156 -12.72 6.67 -5.46
CA LEU A 156 -11.75 7.72 -5.75
C LEU A 156 -12.44 8.90 -6.44
N GLN A 157 -11.89 10.10 -6.22
CA GLN A 157 -12.32 11.29 -6.97
C GLN A 157 -12.12 11.09 -8.48
N SER A 158 -12.96 11.69 -9.31
CA SER A 158 -13.01 11.41 -10.77
C SER A 158 -11.69 11.67 -11.51
N ASP A 159 -10.87 12.60 -11.00
CA ASP A 159 -9.58 12.99 -11.58
C ASP A 159 -8.38 12.38 -10.83
N TRP A 160 -8.59 11.30 -10.06
CA TRP A 160 -7.56 10.70 -9.21
C TRP A 160 -6.27 10.39 -9.96
N ILE A 161 -6.35 9.89 -11.21
CA ILE A 161 -5.17 9.61 -12.05
C ILE A 161 -4.34 10.88 -12.26
N THR A 162 -5.00 11.97 -12.66
CA THR A 162 -4.36 13.28 -12.90
C THR A 162 -3.75 13.83 -11.62
N VAL A 163 -4.48 13.77 -10.52
CA VAL A 163 -4.02 14.25 -9.22
C VAL A 163 -2.80 13.45 -8.74
N SER A 164 -2.86 12.12 -8.80
CA SER A 164 -1.74 11.25 -8.43
C SER A 164 -0.50 11.53 -9.27
N ARG A 165 -0.63 11.53 -10.61
CA ARG A 165 0.50 11.80 -11.52
C ARG A 165 1.14 13.17 -11.31
N SER A 166 0.37 14.16 -10.84
CA SER A 166 0.89 15.51 -10.59
C SER A 166 1.90 15.62 -9.43
N VAL A 167 1.90 14.65 -8.51
CA VAL A 167 2.79 14.63 -7.33
C VAL A 167 3.75 13.43 -7.31
N MET A 168 3.54 12.43 -8.16
CA MET A 168 4.45 11.32 -8.38
C MET A 168 5.75 11.77 -9.06
N GLN A 169 6.80 10.98 -8.85
CA GLN A 169 8.10 11.13 -9.50
C GLN A 169 8.35 9.92 -10.42
N GLY A 170 9.51 9.88 -11.09
CA GLY A 170 9.90 8.71 -11.89
C GLY A 170 8.86 8.36 -12.96
N GLY A 171 8.81 7.11 -13.42
CA GLY A 171 7.98 6.66 -14.57
C GLY A 171 6.46 6.87 -14.45
N ARG A 172 5.94 7.41 -13.34
CA ARG A 172 4.51 7.71 -13.09
C ARG A 172 3.58 6.53 -13.44
N GLU A 173 4.08 5.32 -13.25
CA GLU A 173 3.38 4.09 -13.60
C GLU A 173 2.25 3.87 -12.60
N ILE A 174 1.05 3.60 -13.12
CA ILE A 174 -0.10 3.23 -12.31
C ILE A 174 -0.46 1.79 -12.65
N ILE A 175 -0.53 0.95 -11.62
CA ILE A 175 -0.84 -0.47 -11.73
C ILE A 175 -2.12 -0.75 -10.94
N VAL A 176 -3.13 -1.25 -11.60
CA VAL A 176 -4.38 -1.68 -10.96
C VAL A 176 -4.34 -3.17 -10.75
N PHE A 177 -4.45 -3.60 -9.49
CA PHE A 177 -4.70 -4.99 -9.12
C PHE A 177 -6.20 -5.19 -8.96
N GLN A 178 -6.79 -5.89 -9.92
CA GLN A 178 -8.19 -6.26 -9.88
C GLN A 178 -8.40 -7.40 -8.87
N ARG A 179 -9.57 -7.44 -8.24
CA ARG A 179 -9.91 -8.48 -7.25
C ARG A 179 -10.13 -9.87 -7.88
N ASP A 180 -10.23 -9.94 -9.21
CA ASP A 180 -10.23 -11.17 -10.01
C ASP A 180 -8.81 -11.63 -10.42
N GLN A 181 -7.77 -11.03 -9.82
CA GLN A 181 -6.34 -11.30 -10.06
C GLN A 181 -5.79 -10.77 -11.39
N ARG A 182 -6.58 -10.04 -12.19
CA ARG A 182 -6.04 -9.32 -13.35
C ARG A 182 -5.20 -8.13 -12.89
N ILE A 183 -4.17 -7.81 -13.66
CA ILE A 183 -3.30 -6.65 -13.46
C ILE A 183 -3.37 -5.78 -14.71
N GLU A 184 -3.64 -4.50 -14.54
CA GLU A 184 -3.75 -3.52 -15.61
C GLU A 184 -2.76 -2.37 -15.37
N LYS A 185 -2.08 -1.90 -16.42
CA LYS A 185 -1.19 -0.73 -16.38
C LYS A 185 -1.90 0.43 -17.08
N LEU A 186 -1.95 1.60 -16.43
CA LEU A 186 -2.64 2.81 -16.91
C LEU A 186 -1.68 3.93 -17.32
#